data_AF-A0AAW1NT51-F1
#
_entry.id   AF-A0AAW1NT51-F1
#
_cell.length_a   1.000
_cell.length_b   1.000
_cell.length_c   1.000
_cell.angle_alpha   90.00
_cell.angle_beta   90.00
_cell.angle_gamma   90.00
#
_symmetry.space_group_name_H-M   'P 1'
#
loop_
_entity.id
_entity.type
_entity.pdbx_description
1 polymer ?
#
loop_
_entity_poly.entity_id
_entity_poly.type
_entity_poly.pdbx_seq_one_letter_code
_entity_poly.pdbx_strand_id
1 'polypeptide(L)'
;MAKTEGNGCVNDFSRGLATQSLALCLAEKLGTSPASVKAQVAIIMSGGCEGAISPHILVFAVSQTTPDSRGVQQDAKVKRLALGVAFTKEFLPEEQGREAQIKCPLLTKERIADSARRGAQCATNNTYASMAMSRGASALGVALALGEQPGGISDEHVCRAWQHYSDRASCSAGIELLRNEVLVMVTYSPQGMRGQLWVGCLRAS
;
A
#
# COMPACT_ATOMS: atom_id res chain seq x y z
N MET A 1 -3.20 -6.49 -5.95
CA MET A 1 -3.62 -5.08 -6.14
C MET A 1 -4.82 -5.05 -7.05
N ALA A 2 -5.76 -4.13 -6.90
CA ALA A 2 -6.96 -4.13 -7.73
C ALA A 2 -7.56 -2.74 -7.94
N LYS A 3 -8.39 -2.65 -8.98
CA LYS A 3 -9.34 -1.57 -9.23
C LYS A 3 -10.76 -2.08 -8.98
N THR A 4 -11.46 -1.46 -8.03
CA THR A 4 -12.86 -1.76 -7.69
C THR A 4 -13.78 -0.63 -8.16
N GLU A 5 -15.01 -0.97 -8.54
CA GLU A 5 -15.93 -0.09 -9.28
C GLU A 5 -16.76 0.89 -8.45
N GLY A 6 -16.52 0.99 -7.15
CA GLY A 6 -17.09 2.07 -6.34
C GLY A 6 -16.47 3.43 -6.68
N ASN A 7 -16.89 4.48 -5.96
CA ASN A 7 -16.51 5.87 -6.27
C ASN A 7 -15.08 6.27 -5.86
N GLY A 8 -14.29 5.38 -5.27
CA GLY A 8 -12.92 5.66 -4.82
C GLY A 8 -12.79 6.66 -3.65
N CYS A 9 -13.90 7.16 -3.10
CA CYS A 9 -13.93 8.19 -2.07
C CYS A 9 -14.15 7.58 -0.68
N VAL A 10 -14.71 8.34 0.27
CA VAL A 10 -14.85 7.92 1.68
C VAL A 10 -15.82 6.74 1.83
N ASN A 11 -16.98 6.80 1.17
CA ASN A 11 -18.06 5.82 1.27
C ASN A 11 -17.98 4.72 0.20
N ASP A 12 -16.79 4.45 -0.34
CA ASP A 12 -16.60 3.33 -1.25
C ASP A 12 -16.39 2.02 -0.47
N PHE A 13 -17.48 1.26 -0.36
CA PHE A 13 -17.52 -0.07 0.27
C PHE A 13 -17.15 -1.21 -0.70
N SER A 14 -17.01 -0.94 -2.00
CA SER A 14 -16.60 -1.97 -2.98
C SER A 14 -15.21 -2.51 -2.66
N ARG A 15 -14.33 -1.68 -2.09
CA ARG A 15 -12.98 -2.08 -1.61
C ARG A 15 -13.05 -3.12 -0.50
N GLY A 16 -13.86 -2.86 0.53
CA GLY A 16 -14.06 -3.77 1.65
C GLY A 16 -14.72 -5.08 1.22
N LEU A 17 -15.72 -5.00 0.34
CA LEU A 17 -16.39 -6.16 -0.24
C LEU A 17 -15.40 -7.02 -1.04
N ALA A 18 -14.64 -6.43 -1.97
CA ALA A 18 -13.65 -7.15 -2.76
C ALA A 18 -12.55 -7.78 -1.89
N THR A 19 -12.12 -7.08 -0.84
CA THR A 19 -11.15 -7.60 0.13
C THR A 19 -11.68 -8.83 0.86
N GLN A 20 -12.93 -8.75 1.35
CA GLN A 20 -13.58 -9.87 2.03
C GLN A 20 -13.75 -11.06 1.10
N SER A 21 -14.29 -10.85 -0.10
CA SER A 21 -14.52 -11.90 -1.09
C SER A 21 -13.23 -12.61 -1.49
N LEU A 22 -12.15 -11.86 -1.73
CA LEU A 22 -10.85 -12.44 -2.07
C LEU A 22 -10.25 -13.21 -0.89
N ALA A 23 -10.33 -12.67 0.33
CA ALA A 23 -9.83 -13.34 1.52
C ALA A 23 -10.57 -14.66 1.80
N LEU A 24 -11.90 -14.70 1.59
CA LEU A 24 -12.70 -15.92 1.72
C LEU A 24 -12.31 -16.96 0.66
N CYS A 25 -12.21 -16.54 -0.59
CA CYS A 25 -11.82 -17.42 -1.69
C CYS A 25 -10.43 -18.05 -1.47
N LEU A 26 -9.43 -17.23 -1.13
CA LEU A 26 -8.08 -17.71 -0.84
C LEU A 26 -8.03 -18.60 0.41
N ALA A 27 -8.79 -18.27 1.45
CA ALA A 27 -8.85 -19.07 2.67
C ALA A 27 -9.33 -20.50 2.40
N GLU A 28 -10.40 -20.64 1.60
CA GLU A 28 -10.89 -21.94 1.15
C GLU A 28 -9.81 -22.71 0.37
N LYS A 29 -9.17 -22.07 -0.62
CA LYS A 29 -8.18 -22.74 -1.47
C LYS A 29 -6.87 -23.09 -0.76
N LEU A 30 -6.50 -22.34 0.27
CA LEU A 30 -5.28 -22.54 1.05
C LEU A 30 -5.51 -23.39 2.32
N GLY A 31 -6.76 -23.77 2.62
CA GLY A 31 -7.09 -24.51 3.84
C GLY A 31 -6.77 -23.71 5.12
N THR A 32 -6.95 -22.40 5.09
CA THR A 32 -6.65 -21.50 6.23
C THR A 32 -7.83 -20.57 6.51
N SER A 33 -7.68 -19.64 7.47
CA SER A 33 -8.73 -18.66 7.78
C SER A 33 -8.58 -17.37 6.96
N PRO A 34 -9.66 -16.62 6.70
CA PRO A 34 -9.56 -15.30 6.06
C PRO A 34 -8.69 -14.31 6.85
N ALA A 35 -8.62 -14.45 8.18
CA ALA A 35 -7.75 -13.66 9.02
C ALA A 35 -6.26 -13.98 8.76
N SER A 36 -5.93 -15.27 8.62
CA SER A 36 -4.58 -15.73 8.27
C SER A 36 -4.18 -15.25 6.87
N VAL A 37 -5.09 -15.30 5.89
CA VAL A 37 -4.85 -14.72 4.56
C VAL A 37 -4.51 -13.25 4.66
N LYS A 38 -5.33 -12.44 5.34
CA LYS A 38 -5.08 -11.00 5.51
C LYS A 38 -3.79 -10.71 6.30
N ALA A 39 -3.33 -11.62 7.15
CA ALA A 39 -2.07 -11.47 7.86
C ALA A 39 -0.84 -11.70 6.97
N GLN A 40 -0.98 -12.47 5.88
CA GLN A 40 0.13 -12.91 5.02
C GLN A 40 0.12 -12.27 3.62
N VAL A 41 -1.06 -11.88 3.12
CA VAL A 41 -1.26 -11.36 1.77
C VAL A 41 -1.67 -9.89 1.85
N ALA A 42 -0.93 -9.00 1.18
CA ALA A 42 -1.36 -7.61 1.02
C ALA A 42 -2.50 -7.51 0.00
N ILE A 43 -3.70 -7.18 0.48
CA ILE A 43 -4.92 -7.05 -0.31
C ILE A 43 -5.22 -5.57 -0.53
N ILE A 44 -4.55 -5.01 -1.54
CA ILE A 44 -4.64 -3.59 -1.87
C ILE A 44 -5.76 -3.34 -2.87
N MET A 45 -6.85 -2.71 -2.41
CA MET A 45 -7.99 -2.31 -3.24
C MET A 45 -8.00 -0.79 -3.47
N SER A 46 -8.06 -0.36 -4.73
CA SER A 46 -8.22 1.05 -5.10
C SER A 46 -9.55 1.22 -5.81
N GLY A 47 -10.49 1.93 -5.19
CA GLY A 47 -11.78 2.27 -5.79
C GLY A 47 -11.67 3.30 -6.91
N GLY A 48 -12.75 3.49 -7.66
CA GLY A 48 -12.84 4.43 -8.77
C GLY A 48 -12.45 3.78 -10.09
N CYS A 49 -13.43 3.42 -10.91
CA CYS A 49 -13.26 2.94 -12.28
C CYS A 49 -13.93 3.89 -13.27
N GLU A 50 -13.75 5.20 -13.07
CA GLU A 50 -14.33 6.22 -13.94
C GLU A 50 -13.74 6.15 -15.37
N GLY A 51 -14.53 6.58 -16.35
CA GLY A 51 -14.11 6.63 -17.75
C GLY A 51 -13.89 5.23 -18.35
N ALA A 52 -12.68 4.99 -18.87
CA ALA A 52 -12.33 3.75 -19.58
C ALA A 52 -11.61 2.70 -18.70
N ILE A 53 -11.56 2.92 -17.38
CA ILE A 53 -10.88 2.01 -16.46
C ILE A 53 -11.75 0.77 -16.23
N SER A 54 -11.28 -0.39 -16.68
CA SER A 54 -11.96 -1.66 -16.40
C SER A 54 -11.63 -2.16 -14.97
N PRO A 55 -12.62 -2.53 -14.14
CA PRO A 55 -12.37 -3.19 -12.86
C PRO A 55 -11.53 -4.47 -13.05
N HIS A 56 -10.47 -4.63 -12.27
CA HIS A 56 -9.55 -5.77 -12.42
C HIS A 56 -8.74 -6.04 -11.15
N ILE A 57 -8.17 -7.24 -11.06
CA ILE A 57 -7.22 -7.64 -10.00
C ILE A 57 -5.90 -8.05 -10.65
N LEU A 58 -4.80 -7.44 -10.22
CA LEU A 58 -3.44 -7.89 -10.47
C LEU A 58 -2.97 -8.75 -9.30
N VAL A 59 -2.72 -10.04 -9.58
CA VAL A 59 -2.23 -11.02 -8.62
C VAL A 59 -0.72 -11.16 -8.77
N PHE A 60 -0.01 -10.99 -7.66
CA PHE A 60 1.43 -11.20 -7.59
C PHE A 60 1.71 -12.44 -6.73
N ALA A 61 2.51 -13.36 -7.24
CA ALA A 61 2.89 -14.58 -6.55
C ALA A 61 4.40 -14.74 -6.55
N VAL A 62 4.95 -15.09 -5.39
CA VAL A 62 6.36 -15.46 -5.21
C VAL A 62 6.39 -16.94 -4.88
N SER A 63 7.16 -17.71 -5.65
CA SER A 63 7.38 -19.13 -5.39
C SER A 63 8.83 -19.36 -4.98
N GLN A 64 9.03 -20.09 -3.90
CA GLN A 64 10.35 -20.61 -3.55
C GLN A 64 10.61 -21.84 -4.42
N THR A 65 11.60 -21.73 -5.32
CA THR A 65 12.08 -22.91 -6.06
C THR A 65 13.23 -23.54 -5.29
N THR A 66 13.18 -24.84 -5.06
CA THR A 66 14.39 -25.60 -4.74
C THR A 66 15.39 -25.44 -5.90
N PRO A 67 16.71 -25.30 -5.63
CA PRO A 67 17.71 -25.29 -6.69
C PRO A 67 17.54 -26.53 -7.56
N ASP A 68 17.22 -26.34 -8.84
CA ASP A 68 17.10 -27.45 -9.78
C ASP A 68 18.48 -28.10 -9.96
N SER A 69 18.55 -29.43 -9.88
CA SER A 69 19.73 -30.24 -10.19
C SER A 69 20.24 -30.03 -11.63
N ARG A 70 19.46 -29.39 -12.51
CA ARG A 70 19.83 -29.07 -13.90
C ARG A 70 20.79 -27.89 -14.08
N GLY A 71 21.37 -27.34 -13.02
CA GLY A 71 22.58 -26.52 -13.12
C GLY A 71 22.50 -25.33 -14.09
N VAL A 72 21.31 -24.75 -14.30
CA VAL A 72 21.18 -23.56 -15.14
C VAL A 72 21.93 -22.43 -14.45
N GLN A 73 23.18 -22.22 -14.85
CA GLN A 73 23.99 -21.08 -14.47
C GLN A 73 23.27 -19.84 -15.00
N GLN A 74 22.53 -19.18 -14.11
CA GLN A 74 22.01 -17.86 -14.42
C GLN A 74 23.14 -16.86 -14.32
N ASP A 75 23.26 -16.02 -15.34
CA ASP A 75 24.16 -14.88 -15.30
C ASP A 75 23.72 -13.94 -14.17
N ALA A 76 24.57 -13.86 -13.13
CA ALA A 76 24.36 -13.04 -11.94
C ALA A 76 24.25 -11.53 -12.23
N LYS A 77 24.43 -11.10 -13.49
CA LYS A 77 24.23 -9.72 -13.92
C LYS A 77 22.79 -9.40 -14.33
N VAL A 78 21.96 -10.42 -14.53
CA VAL A 78 20.65 -10.24 -15.12
C VAL A 78 19.62 -9.90 -14.04
N LYS A 79 19.05 -8.69 -14.09
CA LYS A 79 18.04 -8.23 -13.12
C LYS A 79 16.64 -8.73 -13.49
N ARG A 80 15.84 -9.02 -12.45
CA ARG A 80 14.47 -9.53 -12.51
C ARG A 80 13.60 -8.87 -11.45
N LEU A 81 12.27 -8.97 -11.61
CA LEU A 81 11.29 -8.51 -10.65
C LEU A 81 11.44 -9.29 -9.33
N ALA A 82 11.68 -8.54 -8.26
CA ALA A 82 11.57 -9.01 -6.88
C ALA A 82 10.44 -8.23 -6.19
N LEU A 83 9.76 -8.91 -5.27
CA LEU A 83 8.62 -8.39 -4.53
C LEU A 83 8.88 -8.54 -3.02
N GLY A 84 8.49 -7.53 -2.25
CA GLY A 84 8.48 -7.57 -0.79
C GLY A 84 7.16 -7.05 -0.27
N VAL A 85 6.66 -7.62 0.82
CA VAL A 85 5.45 -7.16 1.50
C VAL A 85 5.79 -6.83 2.94
N ALA A 86 5.23 -5.74 3.46
CA ALA A 86 5.33 -5.37 4.86
C ALA A 86 4.00 -4.80 5.37
N PHE A 87 3.77 -4.95 6.67
CA PHE A 87 2.59 -4.42 7.36
C PHE A 87 3.05 -3.57 8.53
N THR A 88 2.44 -2.39 8.71
CA THR A 88 2.70 -1.58 9.91
C THR A 88 1.83 -2.02 11.08
N LYS A 89 2.05 -1.42 12.25
CA LYS A 89 1.06 -1.39 13.32
C LYS A 89 -0.24 -0.73 12.86
N GLU A 90 -1.31 -0.96 13.60
CA GLU A 90 -2.53 -0.15 13.49
C GLU A 90 -2.27 1.27 13.98
N PHE A 91 -2.87 2.25 13.30
CA PHE A 91 -2.77 3.65 13.65
C PHE A 91 -4.00 4.10 14.42
N LEU A 92 -3.77 4.81 15.53
CA LEU A 92 -4.79 5.62 16.17
C LEU A 92 -5.25 6.72 15.21
N PRO A 93 -6.50 7.20 15.31
CA PRO A 93 -7.01 8.28 14.46
C PRO A 93 -6.09 9.51 14.40
N GLU A 94 -5.57 9.96 15.54
CA GLU A 94 -4.66 11.11 15.67
C GLU A 94 -3.28 10.91 15.03
N GLU A 95 -2.88 9.66 14.74
CA GLU A 95 -1.62 9.37 14.05
C GLU A 95 -1.78 9.43 12.52
N GLN A 96 -3.01 9.42 12.00
CA GLN A 96 -3.25 9.37 10.55
C GLN A 96 -2.99 10.74 9.89
N GLY A 97 -2.21 10.73 8.81
CA GLY A 97 -1.81 11.93 8.09
C GLY A 97 -0.60 12.65 8.69
N ARG A 98 0.25 11.95 9.45
CA ARG A 98 1.47 12.46 10.12
C ARG A 98 2.72 11.70 9.68
N GLU A 99 3.90 12.21 10.02
CA GLU A 99 5.24 11.86 9.47
C GLU A 99 5.61 10.37 9.32
N ALA A 100 5.03 9.44 10.10
CA ALA A 100 5.45 8.03 10.17
C ALA A 100 4.63 7.03 9.33
N GLN A 101 3.93 7.49 8.29
CA GLN A 101 2.96 6.67 7.57
C GLN A 101 3.52 6.10 6.26
N ILE A 102 3.14 4.88 5.86
CA ILE A 102 3.47 4.22 4.57
C ILE A 102 2.26 3.37 4.14
N LYS A 103 1.18 4.00 3.65
CA LYS A 103 -0.20 3.57 3.28
C LYS A 103 -1.29 4.00 4.28
N CYS A 104 -2.57 3.93 3.93
CA CYS A 104 -3.49 4.99 4.32
C CYS A 104 -4.87 4.51 4.82
N PRO A 105 -5.07 4.26 6.13
CA PRO A 105 -6.40 4.42 6.70
C PRO A 105 -6.94 5.85 6.47
N LEU A 106 -8.24 6.03 6.56
CA LEU A 106 -8.89 7.35 6.56
C LEU A 106 -9.64 7.61 7.86
N LEU A 107 -9.95 8.87 8.12
CA LEU A 107 -10.77 9.27 9.26
C LEU A 107 -12.26 9.20 8.90
N THR A 108 -13.03 8.52 9.76
CA THR A 108 -14.50 8.60 9.78
C THR A 108 -14.94 9.55 10.89
N LYS A 109 -16.21 9.96 10.91
CA LYS A 109 -16.75 10.80 11.98
C LYS A 109 -16.61 10.13 13.35
N GLU A 110 -16.80 8.82 13.40
CA GLU A 110 -16.68 8.01 14.61
C GLU A 110 -15.23 7.98 15.09
N ARG A 111 -14.25 7.82 14.18
CA ARG A 111 -12.81 7.85 14.51
C ARG A 111 -12.37 9.21 15.03
N ILE A 112 -12.88 10.30 14.46
CA ILE A 112 -12.62 11.67 14.93
C ILE A 112 -13.21 11.89 16.33
N ALA A 113 -14.47 11.50 16.54
CA ALA A 113 -15.12 11.61 17.83
C ALA A 113 -14.42 10.79 18.92
N ASP A 114 -13.92 9.60 18.56
CA ASP A 114 -13.13 8.77 19.46
C ASP A 114 -11.83 9.44 19.92
N SER A 115 -11.07 10.01 18.98
CA SER A 115 -9.85 10.77 19.28
C SER A 115 -10.14 11.94 20.22
N ALA A 116 -11.20 12.71 19.93
CA ALA A 116 -11.63 13.84 20.76
C ALA A 116 -12.03 13.41 22.18
N ARG A 117 -12.74 12.28 22.34
CA ARG A 117 -13.07 11.72 23.68
C ARG A 117 -11.83 11.35 24.48
N ARG A 118 -10.74 10.97 23.81
CA ARG A 118 -9.45 10.66 24.45
C ARG A 118 -8.56 11.90 24.66
N GLY A 119 -9.06 13.10 24.35
CA GLY A 119 -8.32 14.36 24.48
C GLY A 119 -7.26 14.57 23.40
N ALA A 120 -7.29 13.79 22.32
CA ALA A 120 -6.37 13.88 21.20
C ALA A 120 -7.01 14.61 20.01
N GLN A 121 -6.15 15.18 19.15
CA GLN A 121 -6.57 15.93 17.97
C GLN A 121 -6.11 15.24 16.68
N CYS A 122 -7.07 14.90 15.83
CA CYS A 122 -6.81 14.42 14.48
C CYS A 122 -6.17 15.51 13.59
N ALA A 123 -5.43 15.10 12.56
CA ALA A 123 -4.86 16.02 11.57
C ALA A 123 -5.93 16.86 10.84
N THR A 124 -7.17 16.36 10.74
CA THR A 124 -8.33 17.11 10.23
C THR A 124 -9.63 16.54 10.79
N ASN A 125 -10.69 17.35 10.76
CA ASN A 125 -12.06 16.92 11.02
C ASN A 125 -12.87 16.63 9.74
N ASN A 126 -12.26 16.77 8.56
CA ASN A 126 -12.89 16.45 7.27
C ASN A 126 -12.46 15.06 6.79
N THR A 127 -13.43 14.14 6.68
CA THR A 127 -13.18 12.74 6.29
C THR A 127 -12.55 12.61 4.90
N TYR A 128 -12.95 13.43 3.93
CA TYR A 128 -12.38 13.43 2.59
C TYR A 128 -10.95 13.99 2.57
N ALA A 129 -10.72 15.12 3.25
CA ALA A 129 -9.38 15.70 3.39
C ALA A 129 -8.41 14.74 4.10
N SER A 130 -8.91 13.92 5.04
CA SER A 130 -8.09 12.92 5.72
C SER A 130 -7.52 11.88 4.75
N MET A 131 -8.23 11.56 3.66
CA MET A 131 -7.70 10.66 2.63
C MET A 131 -6.48 11.27 1.93
N ALA A 132 -6.51 12.57 1.65
CA ALA A 132 -5.40 13.28 1.03
C ALA A 132 -4.18 13.32 1.95
N MET A 133 -4.37 13.71 3.21
CA MET A 133 -3.27 13.76 4.19
C MET A 133 -2.66 12.40 4.46
N SER A 134 -3.51 11.37 4.59
CA SER A 134 -3.05 9.99 4.77
C SER A 134 -2.20 9.51 3.59
N ARG A 135 -2.60 9.84 2.34
CA ARG A 135 -1.78 9.61 1.13
C ARG A 135 -0.50 10.42 1.12
N GLY A 136 -0.56 11.70 1.46
CA GLY A 136 0.59 12.60 1.51
C GLY A 136 1.65 12.12 2.50
N ALA A 137 1.25 11.89 3.74
CA ALA A 137 2.11 11.33 4.79
C ALA A 137 2.73 9.99 4.37
N SER A 138 1.93 9.13 3.73
CA SER A 138 2.41 7.85 3.21
C SER A 138 3.47 7.97 2.14
N ALA A 139 3.30 8.91 1.21
CA ALA A 139 4.27 9.16 0.16
C ALA A 139 5.57 9.75 0.72
N LEU A 140 5.47 10.63 1.72
CA LEU A 140 6.63 11.20 2.39
C LEU A 140 7.40 10.18 3.23
N GLY A 141 6.71 9.23 3.88
CA GLY A 141 7.36 8.10 4.55
C GLY A 141 8.13 7.19 3.59
N VAL A 142 7.60 6.95 2.38
CA VAL A 142 8.35 6.28 1.30
C VAL A 142 9.57 7.11 0.89
N ALA A 143 9.40 8.43 0.71
CA ALA A 143 10.49 9.32 0.32
C ALA A 143 11.63 9.29 1.35
N LEU A 144 11.30 9.30 2.64
CA LEU A 144 12.26 9.18 3.73
C LEU A 144 12.97 7.82 3.71
N ALA A 145 12.23 6.72 3.57
CA ALA A 145 12.79 5.36 3.53
C ALA A 145 13.73 5.13 2.33
N LEU A 146 13.50 5.82 1.22
CA LEU A 146 14.34 5.77 0.02
C LEU A 146 15.50 6.79 0.03
N GLY A 147 15.59 7.63 1.06
CA GLY A 147 16.62 8.68 1.14
C GLY A 147 16.39 9.85 0.16
N GLU A 148 15.18 10.02 -0.36
CA GLU A 148 14.80 11.08 -1.30
C GLU A 148 14.63 12.44 -0.59
N GLN A 149 14.52 12.44 0.74
CA GLN A 149 14.29 13.64 1.57
C GLN A 149 15.31 13.71 2.72
N PRO A 150 16.59 14.03 2.44
CA PRO A 150 17.67 14.00 3.43
C PRO A 150 17.53 15.07 4.53
N GLY A 151 16.74 16.12 4.29
CA GLY A 151 16.44 17.17 5.28
C GLY A 151 15.40 16.78 6.34
N GLY A 152 14.87 15.56 6.28
CA GLY A 152 13.77 15.11 7.14
C GLY A 152 12.40 15.56 6.63
N ILE A 153 11.36 14.98 7.23
CA ILE A 153 9.97 15.34 6.99
C ILE A 153 9.37 15.77 8.33
N SER A 154 8.30 16.55 8.31
CA SER A 154 7.49 16.86 9.49
C SER A 154 6.01 16.86 9.12
N ASP A 155 5.14 16.89 10.12
CA ASP A 155 3.69 17.02 9.94
C ASP A 155 3.31 18.27 9.11
N GLU A 156 4.10 19.35 9.20
CA GLU A 156 3.84 20.59 8.46
C GLU A 156 4.05 20.45 6.96
N HIS A 157 4.80 19.44 6.51
CA HIS A 157 5.02 19.19 5.09
C HIS A 157 3.83 18.50 4.42
N VAL A 158 3.05 17.72 5.18
CA VAL A 158 1.96 16.88 4.66
C VAL A 158 0.90 17.75 3.96
N CYS A 159 0.73 17.53 2.64
CA CYS A 159 -0.22 18.27 1.80
C CYS A 159 0.00 19.79 1.73
N ARG A 160 1.20 20.29 2.07
CA ARG A 160 1.51 21.73 2.06
C ARG A 160 2.79 22.06 1.29
N ALA A 161 3.82 21.23 1.43
CA ALA A 161 5.15 21.48 0.88
C ALA A 161 5.42 20.55 -0.33
N TRP A 162 4.90 20.94 -1.49
CA TRP A 162 4.88 20.11 -2.71
C TRP A 162 6.25 19.81 -3.33
N GLN A 163 7.30 20.50 -2.88
CA GLN A 163 8.68 20.15 -3.20
C GLN A 163 9.15 18.84 -2.55
N HIS A 164 8.46 18.37 -1.50
CA HIS A 164 8.73 17.08 -0.89
C HIS A 164 7.81 16.02 -1.49
N TYR A 165 8.41 15.06 -2.19
CA TYR A 165 7.70 13.97 -2.83
C TYR A 165 8.62 12.74 -2.96
N SER A 166 8.03 11.61 -3.35
CA SER A 166 8.74 10.42 -3.79
C SER A 166 8.44 10.14 -5.25
N ASP A 167 9.46 9.84 -6.05
CA ASP A 167 9.31 9.39 -7.44
C ASP A 167 8.67 7.99 -7.53
N ARG A 168 8.64 7.26 -6.41
CA ARG A 168 8.33 5.82 -6.37
C ARG A 168 7.07 5.48 -5.58
N ALA A 169 6.53 6.43 -4.83
CA ALA A 169 5.36 6.19 -4.01
C ALA A 169 4.06 6.15 -4.83
N SER A 170 3.22 5.16 -4.55
CA SER A 170 1.83 5.11 -4.99
C SER A 170 0.94 4.74 -3.80
N CYS A 171 0.19 5.72 -3.31
CA CYS A 171 -0.56 5.60 -2.06
C CYS A 171 -2.08 5.68 -2.32
N SER A 172 -2.82 4.71 -1.78
CA SER A 172 -4.28 4.65 -1.84
C SER A 172 -4.85 4.59 -0.43
N ALA A 173 -5.89 5.36 -0.17
CA ALA A 173 -6.59 5.41 1.10
C ALA A 173 -7.93 4.69 1.04
N GLY A 174 -8.28 4.03 2.15
CA GLY A 174 -9.47 3.21 2.27
C GLY A 174 -10.00 3.17 3.70
N ILE A 175 -11.29 2.88 3.83
CA ILE A 175 -11.97 2.75 5.13
C ILE A 175 -11.74 1.36 5.76
N GLU A 176 -11.44 0.37 4.92
CA GLU A 176 -11.40 -1.06 5.19
C GLU A 176 -10.18 -1.55 5.98
N LEU A 177 -9.21 -0.67 6.27
CA LEU A 177 -8.00 -0.97 7.04
C LEU A 177 -7.69 0.12 8.09
N LEU A 178 -7.00 -0.28 9.15
CA LEU A 178 -6.44 0.60 10.21
C LEU A 178 -4.91 0.59 10.27
N ARG A 179 -4.26 -0.35 9.58
CA ARG A 179 -2.82 -0.46 9.41
C ARG A 179 -2.45 -0.25 7.96
N ASN A 180 -1.17 -0.17 7.66
CA ASN A 180 -0.71 -0.06 6.29
C ASN A 180 -0.29 -1.38 5.69
N GLU A 181 -0.56 -1.55 4.40
CA GLU A 181 -0.10 -2.70 3.61
C GLU A 181 0.82 -2.24 2.48
N VAL A 182 2.10 -2.57 2.59
CA VAL A 182 3.14 -2.09 1.68
C VAL A 182 3.52 -3.22 0.73
N LEU A 183 3.48 -2.95 -0.57
CA LEU A 183 4.05 -3.80 -1.61
C LEU A 183 5.23 -3.05 -2.25
N VAL A 184 6.42 -3.60 -2.12
CA VAL A 184 7.64 -3.11 -2.76
C VAL A 184 7.90 -3.94 -4.01
N MET A 185 8.15 -3.25 -5.13
CA MET A 185 8.50 -3.87 -6.41
C MET A 185 9.85 -3.32 -6.88
N VAL A 186 10.81 -4.19 -7.15
CA VAL A 186 12.15 -3.78 -7.57
C VAL A 186 12.69 -4.70 -8.66
N THR A 187 13.50 -4.14 -9.55
CA THR A 187 14.32 -4.93 -10.48
C THR A 187 15.68 -5.17 -9.84
N TYR A 188 15.92 -6.40 -9.37
CA TYR A 188 17.07 -6.80 -8.55
C TYR A 188 17.78 -8.03 -9.16
N SER A 189 19.01 -8.33 -8.76
CA SER A 189 19.74 -9.53 -9.23
C SER A 189 20.50 -10.21 -8.08
N PRO A 190 19.80 -10.96 -7.20
CA PRO A 190 20.44 -11.90 -6.31
C PRO A 190 20.70 -13.22 -7.03
N GLN A 191 21.74 -13.92 -6.59
CA GLN A 191 22.04 -15.28 -7.05
C GLN A 191 20.84 -16.20 -6.81
N GLY A 192 20.44 -16.94 -7.85
CA GLY A 192 19.36 -17.94 -7.79
C GLY A 192 17.94 -17.40 -8.02
N MET A 193 17.75 -16.09 -8.25
CA MET A 193 16.41 -15.55 -8.53
C MET A 193 15.96 -15.83 -9.95
N ARG A 194 14.81 -16.51 -10.07
CA ARG A 194 14.18 -16.88 -11.34
C ARG A 194 13.01 -15.96 -11.65
N GLY A 195 12.71 -15.79 -12.93
CA GLY A 195 11.60 -14.99 -13.42
C GLY A 195 11.89 -14.41 -14.80
N GLN A 196 10.83 -13.99 -15.48
CA GLN A 196 10.91 -13.36 -16.80
C GLN A 196 10.50 -11.88 -16.77
N LEU A 197 10.05 -11.39 -15.61
CA LEU A 197 9.51 -10.04 -15.46
C LEU A 197 10.57 -9.08 -14.92
N TRP A 198 10.37 -7.79 -15.19
CA TRP A 198 11.08 -6.65 -14.62
C TRP A 198 10.08 -5.52 -14.39
N VAL A 199 10.45 -4.56 -13.54
CA VAL A 199 9.69 -3.33 -13.30
C VAL A 199 10.58 -2.11 -13.52
N GLY A 200 10.01 -1.10 -14.17
CA GLY A 200 10.61 0.22 -14.33
C GLY A 200 9.64 1.29 -13.85
N CYS A 201 10.17 2.44 -13.45
CA CYS A 201 9.41 3.63 -13.14
C CYS A 201 10.01 4.78 -13.94
N LEU A 202 9.18 5.45 -14.73
CA LEU A 202 9.60 6.62 -15.49
C LEU A 202 9.78 7.78 -14.51
N ARG A 203 10.94 8.44 -14.56
CA ARG A 203 11.15 9.72 -13.88
C ARG A 203 10.77 10.84 -14.83
N ALA A 204 9.96 11.77 -14.36
CA ALA A 204 9.81 13.04 -15.04
C ALA A 204 11.14 13.79 -14.93
N SER A 205 11.74 14.10 -16.07
CA SER A 205 12.94 14.94 -16.20
C SER A 205 12.61 16.41 -16.07
#